data_AF-G0L421-F1
#
_entry.id   AF-G0L421-F1
#
_cell.length_a   1.000
_cell.length_b   1.000
_cell.length_c   1.000
_cell.angle_alpha   90.00
_cell.angle_beta   90.00
_cell.angle_gamma   90.00
#
_symmetry.space_group_name_H-M   'P 1'
#
loop_
_entity.id
_entity.type
_entity.pdbx_description
1 polymer ?
#
loop_
_entity_poly.entity_id
_entity_poly.type
_entity_poly.pdbx_seq_one_letter_code
_entity_poly.pdbx_strand_id
1 'polypeptide(L)'
;MKTAITLLSLAILASCGNQDKKEAGSTTETQNHEHPHPHNVDENGLAPHTENTIHQYAPTVALLNSIYEGDITPRQMVQQGNIGIGTVNHLAGELVAVDGVVYTIDAEGGIKEAPEDLESPNMTMINFQPKKTVTIENITSYEDLSKELQKYATSINSFYAYRIKGEFGYLKMASAHKVENEDVSLFDYLDTRVMYTRENIKGTLVGLFTPDYIGNVVIPGMHFHFLSEDITLGGHLEDIKFDKLQVEIQEINQVNLQLPQTEKFRNKTLKQGASPKATAKQNGK
;
A
#
# COMPACT_ATOMS: atom_id res chain seq x y z
N MET A 1 -13.17 -25.98 53.15
CA MET A 1 -12.10 -25.82 52.14
C MET A 1 -12.68 -25.14 50.91
N LYS A 2 -12.48 -23.82 50.80
CA LYS A 2 -12.81 -23.04 49.59
C LYS A 2 -11.63 -22.09 49.38
N THR A 3 -10.90 -22.32 48.32
CA THR A 3 -9.75 -21.55 47.84
C THR A 3 -10.25 -20.25 47.22
N ALA A 4 -9.81 -19.11 47.74
CA ALA A 4 -10.04 -17.80 47.17
C ALA A 4 -8.87 -17.45 46.24
N ILE A 5 -9.20 -17.07 45.01
CA ILE A 5 -8.25 -16.62 43.99
C ILE A 5 -8.04 -15.12 44.18
N THR A 6 -6.81 -14.72 44.47
CA THR A 6 -6.40 -13.32 44.64
C THR A 6 -6.18 -12.69 43.26
N LEU A 7 -7.01 -11.70 42.88
CA LEU A 7 -6.72 -10.81 41.76
C LEU A 7 -5.68 -9.77 42.20
N LEU A 8 -4.56 -9.70 41.47
CA LEU A 8 -3.53 -8.70 41.64
C LEU A 8 -3.84 -7.51 40.71
N SER A 9 -4.44 -6.45 41.25
CA SER A 9 -4.61 -5.17 40.56
C SER A 9 -3.35 -4.31 40.80
N LEU A 10 -2.57 -4.11 39.74
CA LEU A 10 -1.41 -3.21 39.78
C LEU A 10 -1.89 -1.78 39.50
N ALA A 11 -2.07 -1.00 40.57
CA ALA A 11 -2.28 0.44 40.50
C ALA A 11 -0.93 1.14 40.31
N ILE A 12 -0.78 1.90 39.23
CA ILE A 12 0.36 2.82 39.06
C ILE A 12 -0.10 4.21 39.52
N LEU A 13 0.48 4.65 40.64
CA LEU A 13 0.38 6.00 41.19
C LEU A 13 1.26 6.95 40.36
N ALA A 14 0.69 8.05 39.88
CA ALA A 14 1.44 9.24 39.52
C ALA A 14 1.02 10.38 40.46
N SER A 15 1.94 10.76 41.35
CA SER A 15 1.78 11.85 42.31
C SER A 15 1.96 13.20 41.63
N CYS A 16 1.03 14.12 41.88
CA CYS A 16 1.16 15.54 41.60
C CYS A 16 2.27 16.19 42.45
N GLY A 17 2.93 17.20 41.89
CA GLY A 17 3.75 18.16 42.61
C GLY A 17 3.76 19.49 41.86
N ASN A 18 2.92 20.42 42.30
CA ASN A 18 2.80 21.78 41.78
C ASN A 18 3.26 22.75 42.88
N GLN A 19 4.24 23.63 42.60
CA GLN A 19 4.53 24.80 43.43
C GLN A 19 4.96 25.99 42.56
N ASP A 20 4.47 27.15 42.96
CA ASP A 20 4.39 28.43 42.25
C ASP A 20 5.68 29.29 42.21
N LYS A 21 5.80 30.02 41.08
CA LYS A 21 6.25 31.41 40.85
C LYS A 21 7.59 31.94 41.39
N LYS A 22 8.38 32.54 40.46
CA LYS A 22 8.76 33.97 40.48
C LYS A 22 9.36 34.45 39.14
N GLU A 23 8.94 35.63 38.71
CA GLU A 23 9.45 36.41 37.57
C GLU A 23 10.86 36.97 37.83
N ALA A 24 11.69 37.03 36.79
CA ALA A 24 12.63 38.13 36.55
C ALA A 24 13.22 38.07 35.13
N GLY A 25 13.16 39.20 34.41
CA GLY A 25 14.32 39.70 33.64
C GLY A 25 14.50 39.24 32.19
N SER A 26 13.97 40.05 31.28
CA SER A 26 14.43 40.34 29.92
C SER A 26 15.93 40.12 29.64
N THR A 27 16.25 39.31 28.62
CA THR A 27 17.05 39.71 27.44
C THR A 27 16.88 38.66 26.33
N THR A 28 16.31 39.09 25.20
CA THR A 28 16.26 38.34 23.94
C THR A 28 17.64 38.29 23.30
N GLU A 29 18.26 37.12 23.31
CA GLU A 29 19.27 36.71 22.33
C GLU A 29 18.76 35.45 21.62
N THR A 30 18.20 35.64 20.42
CA THR A 30 17.88 34.55 19.50
C THR A 30 19.18 34.01 18.92
N GLN A 31 19.73 32.97 19.56
CA GLN A 31 20.72 32.12 18.93
C GLN A 31 20.01 31.20 17.92
N ASN A 32 20.08 31.59 16.64
CA ASN A 32 19.80 30.72 15.51
C ASN A 32 20.83 29.59 15.49
N HIS A 33 20.48 28.44 16.08
CA HIS A 33 21.14 27.19 15.75
C HIS A 33 20.56 26.65 14.44
N GLU A 34 21.01 27.20 13.32
CA GLU A 34 20.95 26.49 12.04
C GLU A 34 21.94 25.31 12.13
N HIS A 35 21.43 24.12 12.43
CA HIS A 35 22.13 22.88 12.11
C HIS A 35 21.81 22.54 10.65
N PRO A 36 22.79 22.62 9.72
CA PRO A 36 22.60 22.06 8.40
C PRO A 36 22.75 20.55 8.55
N HIS A 37 21.64 19.84 8.73
CA HIS A 37 21.63 18.42 8.41
C HIS A 37 21.61 18.32 6.88
N PRO A 38 22.67 17.80 6.24
CA PRO A 38 22.56 17.46 4.83
C PRO A 38 21.53 16.33 4.77
N HIS A 39 20.33 16.63 4.29
CA HIS A 39 19.40 15.61 3.86
C HIS A 39 20.04 14.94 2.64
N ASN A 40 20.88 13.92 2.89
CA ASN A 40 21.31 13.00 1.86
C ASN A 40 20.03 12.39 1.33
N VAL A 41 19.61 12.77 0.13
CA VAL A 41 18.52 12.09 -0.59
C VAL A 41 19.14 11.02 -1.48
N ASP A 42 18.41 9.94 -1.77
CA ASP A 42 18.84 8.95 -2.74
C ASP A 42 18.78 9.50 -4.19
N GLU A 43 19.11 8.67 -5.18
CA GLU A 43 19.08 9.06 -6.59
C GLU A 43 17.71 9.54 -7.09
N ASN A 44 16.64 9.22 -6.34
CA ASN A 44 15.26 9.63 -6.63
C ASN A 44 14.80 10.81 -5.77
N GLY A 45 15.69 11.42 -4.98
CA GLY A 45 15.33 12.55 -4.12
C GLY A 45 14.61 12.17 -2.83
N LEU A 46 14.57 10.88 -2.45
CA LEU A 46 13.90 10.39 -1.25
C LEU A 46 14.86 10.30 -0.05
N ALA A 47 14.37 10.54 1.16
CA ALA A 47 15.20 10.46 2.36
C ALA A 47 15.63 8.99 2.65
N PRO A 48 16.87 8.72 3.14
CA PRO A 48 17.42 7.36 3.20
C PRO A 48 16.77 6.51 4.31
N HIS A 49 16.10 7.13 5.27
CA HIS A 49 15.39 6.45 6.35
C HIS A 49 14.06 5.83 5.91
N THR A 50 13.64 5.97 4.64
CA THR A 50 12.38 5.42 4.13
C THR A 50 12.51 4.05 3.46
N GLU A 51 13.73 3.52 3.23
CA GLU A 51 13.95 2.22 2.58
C GLU A 51 13.15 1.07 3.22
N ASN A 52 12.97 1.06 4.54
CA ASN A 52 12.30 -0.04 5.24
C ASN A 52 10.86 0.30 5.66
N THR A 53 10.20 1.25 4.99
CA THR A 53 8.85 1.71 5.33
C THR A 53 7.85 1.51 4.20
N ILE A 54 6.69 0.91 4.51
CA ILE A 54 5.47 1.05 3.72
C ILE A 54 4.84 2.41 4.03
N HIS A 55 4.68 3.27 3.04
CA HIS A 55 3.94 4.52 3.16
C HIS A 55 2.50 4.29 2.69
N GLN A 56 1.59 4.11 3.65
CA GLN A 56 0.18 3.86 3.40
C GLN A 56 -0.62 5.15 3.59
N TYR A 57 -1.35 5.57 2.57
CA TYR A 57 -2.44 6.54 2.73
C TYR A 57 -3.76 5.81 2.92
N ALA A 58 -4.48 6.18 3.98
CA ALA A 58 -5.71 5.57 4.47
C ALA A 58 -5.60 4.08 4.83
N PRO A 59 -6.16 3.65 5.98
CA PRO A 59 -6.16 2.24 6.32
C PRO A 59 -7.21 1.48 5.49
N THR A 60 -6.97 0.20 5.17
CA THR A 60 -7.94 -0.67 4.47
C THR A 60 -9.34 -0.64 5.08
N VAL A 61 -9.44 -0.48 6.41
CA VAL A 61 -10.73 -0.39 7.11
C VAL A 61 -11.58 0.80 6.65
N ALA A 62 -10.99 1.86 6.08
CA ALA A 62 -11.75 2.94 5.45
C ALA A 62 -12.54 2.42 4.24
N LEU A 63 -11.88 1.67 3.35
CA LEU A 63 -12.52 1.05 2.19
C LEU A 63 -13.59 0.03 2.61
N LEU A 64 -13.33 -0.77 3.66
CA LEU A 64 -14.32 -1.71 4.23
C LEU A 64 -15.58 -1.02 4.75
N ASN A 65 -15.48 0.27 5.07
CA ASN A 65 -16.60 1.09 5.53
C ASN A 65 -17.10 2.05 4.44
N SER A 66 -16.89 1.73 3.15
CA SER A 66 -17.36 2.51 1.99
C SER A 66 -16.92 3.99 2.03
N ILE A 67 -15.68 4.23 2.46
CA ILE A 67 -15.02 5.54 2.37
C ILE A 67 -14.10 5.46 1.15
N TYR A 68 -14.61 5.91 0.01
CA TYR A 68 -13.92 5.86 -1.28
C TYR A 68 -13.42 7.23 -1.74
N GLU A 69 -13.35 8.19 -0.82
CA GLU A 69 -12.80 9.52 -1.07
C GLU A 69 -11.65 9.80 -0.11
N GLY A 70 -10.50 10.16 -0.67
CA GLY A 70 -9.35 10.70 0.04
C GLY A 70 -8.86 11.99 -0.59
N ASP A 71 -7.83 12.56 0.01
CA ASP A 71 -7.22 13.86 -0.29
C ASP A 71 -5.71 13.74 -0.62
N ILE A 72 -5.21 12.51 -0.83
CA ILE A 72 -3.82 12.30 -1.26
C ILE A 72 -3.71 12.35 -2.77
N THR A 73 -2.61 12.92 -3.24
CA THR A 73 -2.33 13.08 -4.67
C THR A 73 -1.08 12.32 -5.11
N PRO A 74 -0.96 11.97 -6.41
CA PRO A 74 0.28 11.47 -6.99
C PRO A 74 1.50 12.33 -6.63
N ARG A 75 1.37 13.66 -6.70
CA ARG A 75 2.45 14.60 -6.35
C ARG A 75 2.97 14.41 -4.93
N GLN A 76 2.09 14.11 -3.96
CA GLN A 76 2.50 13.84 -2.58
C GLN A 76 3.03 12.42 -2.41
N MET A 77 2.44 11.44 -3.08
CA MET A 77 2.83 10.03 -2.95
C MET A 77 4.21 9.72 -3.52
N VAL A 78 4.62 10.37 -4.62
CA VAL A 78 5.97 10.19 -5.18
C VAL A 78 7.07 10.75 -4.27
N GLN A 79 6.74 11.61 -3.30
CA GLN A 79 7.67 12.04 -2.25
C GLN A 79 7.89 10.98 -1.16
N GLN A 80 7.09 9.91 -1.16
CA GLN A 80 7.12 8.82 -0.17
C GLN A 80 7.76 7.55 -0.73
N GLY A 81 7.88 7.41 -2.06
CA GLY A 81 8.37 6.20 -2.69
C GLY A 81 8.44 6.29 -4.21
N ASN A 82 9.04 5.28 -4.83
CA ASN A 82 9.24 5.19 -6.28
C ASN A 82 8.46 4.02 -6.92
N ILE A 83 7.91 3.09 -6.13
CA ILE A 83 6.93 2.12 -6.58
C ILE A 83 5.70 2.12 -5.67
N GLY A 84 4.57 1.67 -6.18
CA GLY A 84 3.35 1.60 -5.39
C GLY A 84 2.13 1.10 -6.14
N ILE A 85 1.05 0.91 -5.40
CA ILE A 85 -0.25 0.42 -5.88
C ILE A 85 -1.37 1.12 -5.11
N GLY A 86 -2.54 1.26 -5.72
CA GLY A 86 -3.71 1.87 -5.09
C GLY A 86 -4.87 2.01 -6.05
N THR A 87 -5.78 2.92 -5.75
CA THR A 87 -6.99 3.16 -6.55
C THR A 87 -7.32 4.65 -6.62
N VAL A 88 -8.20 5.02 -7.54
CA VAL A 88 -8.69 6.40 -7.71
C VAL A 88 -9.90 6.63 -6.80
N ASN A 89 -10.19 7.88 -6.44
CA ASN A 89 -11.44 8.21 -5.74
C ASN A 89 -12.64 7.56 -6.42
N HIS A 90 -13.60 7.12 -5.59
CA HIS A 90 -14.75 6.30 -5.97
C HIS A 90 -14.40 4.94 -6.58
N LEU A 91 -13.20 4.43 -6.33
CA LEU A 91 -12.68 3.18 -6.91
C LEU A 91 -12.74 3.19 -8.44
N ALA A 92 -12.54 4.37 -9.05
CA ALA A 92 -12.67 4.60 -10.49
C ALA A 92 -11.43 4.14 -11.26
N GLY A 93 -11.12 2.84 -11.12
CA GLY A 93 -9.95 2.22 -11.69
C GLY A 93 -8.80 2.06 -10.71
N GLU A 94 -7.64 1.69 -11.23
CA GLU A 94 -6.47 1.30 -10.45
C GLU A 94 -5.33 2.32 -10.59
N LEU A 95 -4.43 2.33 -9.62
CA LEU A 95 -3.17 3.10 -9.66
C LEU A 95 -1.98 2.16 -9.56
N VAL A 96 -0.94 2.44 -10.35
CA VAL A 96 0.37 1.77 -10.22
C VAL A 96 1.46 2.83 -10.33
N ALA A 97 2.46 2.76 -9.47
CA ALA A 97 3.62 3.62 -9.55
C ALA A 97 4.87 2.80 -9.90
N VAL A 98 5.62 3.26 -10.90
CA VAL A 98 6.86 2.65 -11.37
C VAL A 98 7.87 3.77 -11.59
N ASP A 99 9.06 3.61 -11.02
CA ASP A 99 10.20 4.52 -11.14
C ASP A 99 9.84 5.99 -10.86
N GLY A 100 9.04 6.22 -9.82
CA GLY A 100 8.65 7.56 -9.35
C GLY A 100 7.51 8.21 -10.14
N VAL A 101 6.89 7.52 -11.08
CA VAL A 101 5.74 8.00 -11.85
C VAL A 101 4.50 7.20 -11.48
N VAL A 102 3.39 7.88 -11.19
CA VAL A 102 2.10 7.25 -10.93
C VAL A 102 1.26 7.22 -12.21
N TYR A 103 0.68 6.06 -12.51
CA TYR A 103 -0.21 5.85 -13.63
C TYR A 103 -1.60 5.48 -13.14
N THR A 104 -2.62 5.96 -13.85
CA THR A 104 -4.02 5.59 -13.64
C THR A 104 -4.48 4.65 -14.74
N ILE A 105 -5.27 3.66 -14.34
CA ILE A 105 -5.73 2.55 -15.18
C ILE A 105 -7.25 2.58 -15.19
N ASP A 106 -7.86 2.83 -16.34
CA ASP A 106 -9.32 2.84 -16.48
C ASP A 106 -9.92 1.42 -16.42
N ALA A 107 -11.25 1.33 -16.47
CA ALA A 107 -11.97 0.07 -16.34
C ALA A 107 -11.62 -0.94 -17.44
N GLU A 108 -11.32 -0.46 -18.64
CA GLU A 108 -10.93 -1.27 -19.80
C GLU A 108 -9.43 -1.63 -19.82
N GLY A 109 -8.67 -1.15 -18.84
CA GLY A 109 -7.24 -1.37 -18.68
C GLY A 109 -6.38 -0.33 -19.38
N GLY A 110 -6.97 0.69 -20.01
CA GLY A 110 -6.24 1.80 -20.61
C GLY A 110 -5.45 2.55 -19.56
N ILE A 111 -4.17 2.80 -19.85
CA ILE A 111 -3.25 3.43 -18.89
C ILE A 111 -2.76 4.78 -19.38
N LYS A 112 -2.56 5.71 -18.44
CA LYS A 112 -1.92 7.00 -18.67
C LYS A 112 -1.27 7.50 -17.39
N GLU A 113 -0.36 8.44 -17.51
CA GLU A 113 0.16 9.16 -16.34
C GLU A 113 -0.99 9.81 -15.57
N ALA A 114 -0.98 9.64 -14.25
CA ALA A 114 -2.00 10.20 -13.38
C ALA A 114 -1.84 11.72 -13.30
N PRO A 115 -2.92 12.51 -13.45
CA PRO A 115 -2.87 13.94 -13.17
C PRO A 115 -2.31 14.22 -11.77
N GLU A 116 -1.48 15.25 -11.63
CA GLU A 116 -0.84 15.55 -10.35
C GLU A 116 -1.81 15.90 -9.22
N ASP A 117 -3.04 16.31 -9.56
CA ASP A 117 -4.15 16.66 -8.67
C ASP A 117 -5.21 15.56 -8.56
N LEU A 118 -4.99 14.39 -9.17
CA LEU A 118 -5.85 13.22 -8.98
C LEU A 118 -5.88 12.86 -7.48
N GLU A 119 -7.05 12.59 -6.95
CA GLU A 119 -7.21 12.19 -5.55
C GLU A 119 -7.42 10.68 -5.42
N SER A 120 -6.83 10.10 -4.37
CA SER A 120 -6.92 8.68 -4.06
C SER A 120 -7.46 8.43 -2.64
N PRO A 121 -8.31 7.41 -2.45
CA PRO A 121 -8.79 7.02 -1.13
C PRO A 121 -7.91 5.98 -0.47
N ASN A 122 -6.99 5.36 -1.23
CA ASN A 122 -6.06 4.35 -0.75
C ASN A 122 -4.90 4.20 -1.75
N MET A 123 -3.69 4.44 -1.26
CA MET A 123 -2.47 4.26 -2.04
C MET A 123 -1.34 3.83 -1.11
N THR A 124 -0.54 2.88 -1.57
CA THR A 124 0.65 2.40 -0.89
C THR A 124 1.87 2.71 -1.73
N MET A 125 2.87 3.37 -1.14
CA MET A 125 4.16 3.67 -1.79
C MET A 125 5.33 3.12 -0.97
N ILE A 126 6.41 2.82 -1.67
CA ILE A 126 7.62 2.23 -1.10
C ILE A 126 8.82 2.90 -1.76
N ASN A 127 9.79 3.34 -0.97
CA ASN A 127 11.11 3.66 -1.50
C ASN A 127 11.86 2.34 -1.80
N PHE A 128 11.70 1.86 -3.03
CA PHE A 128 12.19 0.56 -3.46
C PHE A 128 13.66 0.64 -3.89
N GLN A 129 14.49 -0.02 -3.10
CA GLN A 129 15.92 -0.23 -3.27
C GLN A 129 16.23 -1.71 -2.98
N PRO A 130 15.87 -2.61 -3.91
CA PRO A 130 15.93 -4.05 -3.69
C PRO A 130 17.37 -4.51 -3.51
N LYS A 131 17.61 -5.28 -2.45
CA LYS A 131 18.93 -5.89 -2.15
C LYS A 131 19.01 -7.35 -2.61
N LYS A 132 17.89 -7.91 -3.09
CA LYS A 132 17.76 -9.31 -3.51
C LYS A 132 17.11 -9.37 -4.89
N THR A 133 17.79 -10.02 -5.82
CA THR A 133 17.26 -10.36 -7.14
C THR A 133 17.36 -11.86 -7.33
N VAL A 134 16.27 -12.48 -7.75
CA VAL A 134 16.16 -13.93 -7.96
C VAL A 134 15.58 -14.21 -9.34
N THR A 135 15.91 -15.37 -9.90
CA THR A 135 15.27 -15.86 -11.12
C THR A 135 14.19 -16.86 -10.72
N ILE A 136 12.98 -16.65 -11.21
CA ILE A 136 11.84 -17.56 -11.05
C ILE A 136 11.46 -18.10 -12.42
N GLU A 137 11.11 -19.39 -12.46
CA GLU A 137 10.83 -20.12 -13.70
C GLU A 137 9.53 -20.92 -13.60
N ASN A 138 8.92 -21.22 -14.75
CA ASN A 138 7.76 -22.11 -14.90
C ASN A 138 6.54 -21.70 -14.05
N ILE A 139 6.22 -20.40 -13.98
CA ILE A 139 5.01 -19.93 -13.32
C ILE A 139 3.82 -20.10 -14.25
N THR A 140 2.81 -20.83 -13.78
CA THR A 140 1.60 -21.12 -14.56
C THR A 140 0.32 -20.52 -14.00
N SER A 141 0.39 -19.95 -12.79
CA SER A 141 -0.74 -19.29 -12.14
C SER A 141 -0.29 -18.26 -11.10
N TYR A 142 -1.24 -17.42 -10.67
CA TYR A 142 -1.06 -16.55 -9.50
C TYR A 142 -0.66 -17.31 -8.23
N GLU A 143 -1.24 -18.49 -8.02
CA GLU A 143 -0.97 -19.34 -6.86
C GLU A 143 0.47 -19.86 -6.89
N ASP A 144 0.96 -20.25 -8.06
CA ASP A 144 2.36 -20.66 -8.24
C ASP A 144 3.32 -19.51 -7.95
N LEU A 145 3.03 -18.31 -8.49
CA LEU A 145 3.83 -17.11 -8.21
C LEU A 145 3.88 -16.84 -6.71
N SER A 146 2.72 -16.86 -6.05
CA SER A 146 2.61 -16.60 -4.62
C SER A 146 3.43 -17.60 -3.79
N LYS A 147 3.36 -18.90 -4.11
CA LYS A 147 4.14 -19.95 -3.44
C LYS A 147 5.63 -19.80 -3.69
N GLU A 148 6.03 -19.45 -4.91
CA GLU A 148 7.43 -19.30 -5.27
C GLU A 148 8.07 -18.12 -4.53
N LEU A 149 7.40 -16.97 -4.51
CA LEU A 149 7.88 -15.78 -3.81
C LEU A 149 8.02 -16.00 -2.30
N GLN A 150 7.10 -16.75 -1.69
CA GLN A 150 7.16 -17.08 -0.25
C GLN A 150 8.42 -17.86 0.14
N LYS A 151 9.06 -18.60 -0.78
CA LYS A 151 10.33 -19.30 -0.49
C LYS A 151 11.49 -18.33 -0.20
N TYR A 152 11.36 -17.07 -0.62
CA TYR A 152 12.37 -16.04 -0.43
C TYR A 152 12.12 -15.15 0.79
N ALA A 153 10.97 -15.31 1.45
CA ALA A 153 10.63 -14.61 2.68
C ALA A 153 11.50 -15.11 3.85
N THR A 154 12.03 -14.17 4.62
CA THR A 154 12.83 -14.37 5.84
C THR A 154 11.96 -14.41 7.10
N SER A 155 10.75 -13.85 7.00
CA SER A 155 9.77 -13.69 8.06
C SER A 155 8.35 -13.67 7.47
N ILE A 156 7.45 -14.48 8.02
CA ILE A 156 6.02 -14.43 7.67
C ILE A 156 5.29 -13.19 8.23
N ASN A 157 5.97 -12.43 9.09
CA ASN A 157 5.42 -11.29 9.82
C ASN A 157 5.90 -9.94 9.28
N SER A 158 6.77 -9.94 8.26
CA SER A 158 7.28 -8.76 7.56
C SER A 158 6.48 -8.50 6.27
N PHE A 159 6.54 -7.27 5.77
CA PHE A 159 6.06 -6.93 4.44
C PHE A 159 7.14 -7.24 3.41
N TYR A 160 6.72 -7.43 2.15
CA TYR A 160 7.66 -7.54 1.04
C TYR A 160 7.18 -6.78 -0.18
N ALA A 161 8.05 -5.96 -0.76
CA ALA A 161 7.81 -5.36 -2.06
C ALA A 161 8.47 -6.21 -3.16
N TYR A 162 7.82 -6.24 -4.32
CA TYR A 162 8.28 -6.98 -5.49
C TYR A 162 8.24 -6.10 -6.73
N ARG A 163 9.27 -6.22 -7.57
CA ARG A 163 9.24 -5.73 -8.95
C ARG A 163 9.60 -6.89 -9.88
N ILE A 164 8.75 -7.15 -10.88
CA ILE A 164 8.96 -8.20 -11.88
C ILE A 164 8.87 -7.54 -13.25
N LYS A 165 9.97 -7.51 -13.99
CA LYS A 165 10.03 -6.90 -15.32
C LYS A 165 10.35 -7.94 -16.38
N GLY A 166 9.63 -7.90 -17.49
CA GLY A 166 9.94 -8.70 -18.66
C GLY A 166 8.69 -9.04 -19.46
N GLU A 167 8.75 -10.18 -20.17
CA GLU A 167 7.68 -10.66 -21.03
C GLU A 167 6.85 -11.72 -20.31
N PHE A 168 5.55 -11.46 -20.23
CA PHE A 168 4.56 -12.36 -19.64
C PHE A 168 3.84 -13.10 -20.77
N GLY A 169 3.90 -14.42 -20.74
CA GLY A 169 3.21 -15.26 -21.73
C GLY A 169 1.69 -15.12 -21.62
N TYR A 170 1.18 -14.92 -20.41
CA TYR A 170 -0.22 -14.60 -20.17
C TYR A 170 -0.39 -13.76 -18.90
N LEU A 171 -1.32 -12.80 -18.96
CA LEU A 171 -1.84 -12.07 -17.81
C LEU A 171 -3.38 -12.06 -17.86
N LYS A 172 -4.01 -12.29 -16.71
CA LYS A 172 -5.39 -11.90 -16.44
C LYS A 172 -5.37 -10.76 -15.46
N MET A 173 -6.11 -9.71 -15.76
CA MET A 173 -6.16 -8.50 -14.96
C MET A 173 -7.60 -8.04 -14.76
N ALA A 174 -7.78 -7.16 -13.78
CA ALA A 174 -9.02 -6.50 -13.47
C ALA A 174 -8.82 -4.99 -13.31
N SER A 175 -9.86 -4.24 -13.62
CA SER A 175 -10.04 -2.85 -13.18
C SER A 175 -11.53 -2.61 -12.98
N ALA A 176 -11.96 -1.39 -12.64
CA ALA A 176 -13.36 -1.12 -12.35
C ALA A 176 -13.84 0.23 -12.86
N HIS A 177 -15.14 0.29 -13.12
CA HIS A 177 -15.83 1.56 -13.26
C HIS A 177 -16.00 2.23 -11.89
N LYS A 178 -16.15 3.55 -11.94
CA LYS A 178 -16.49 4.37 -10.79
C LYS A 178 -17.70 3.82 -10.02
N VAL A 179 -17.58 3.75 -8.70
CA VAL A 179 -18.69 3.53 -7.78
C VAL A 179 -19.48 4.83 -7.60
N GLU A 180 -20.69 4.88 -8.14
CA GLU A 180 -21.56 6.07 -8.06
C GLU A 180 -22.38 6.16 -6.76
N ASN A 181 -22.54 5.05 -6.04
CA ASN A 181 -23.35 4.99 -4.82
C ASN A 181 -22.51 4.52 -3.63
N GLU A 182 -22.54 5.30 -2.55
CA GLU A 182 -21.84 5.01 -1.30
C GLU A 182 -22.37 3.79 -0.53
N ASP A 183 -23.56 3.30 -0.88
CA ASP A 183 -24.14 2.07 -0.33
C ASP A 183 -23.50 0.78 -0.88
N VAL A 184 -22.71 0.89 -1.96
CA VAL A 184 -21.98 -0.25 -2.51
C VAL A 184 -20.88 -0.64 -1.52
N SER A 185 -20.90 -1.90 -1.08
CA SER A 185 -19.84 -2.43 -0.23
C SER A 185 -18.59 -2.74 -1.04
N LEU A 186 -17.43 -2.84 -0.39
CA LEU A 186 -16.19 -3.18 -1.08
C LEU A 186 -16.29 -4.56 -1.77
N PHE A 187 -17.01 -5.50 -1.19
CA PHE A 187 -17.20 -6.83 -1.78
C PHE A 187 -18.10 -6.79 -3.01
N ASP A 188 -19.20 -6.04 -2.95
CA ASP A 188 -20.06 -5.86 -4.13
C ASP A 188 -19.30 -5.15 -5.25
N TYR A 189 -18.45 -4.16 -4.93
CA TYR A 189 -17.55 -3.53 -5.89
C TYR A 189 -16.62 -4.55 -6.57
N LEU A 190 -15.98 -5.44 -5.81
CA LEU A 190 -15.04 -6.43 -6.36
C LEU A 190 -15.70 -7.37 -7.37
N ASP A 191 -17.01 -7.60 -7.26
CA ASP A 191 -17.79 -8.41 -8.20
C ASP A 191 -18.14 -7.65 -9.50
N THR A 192 -18.05 -6.31 -9.52
CA THR A 192 -18.34 -5.48 -10.70
C THR A 192 -17.13 -5.24 -11.60
N ARG A 193 -15.95 -5.71 -11.20
CA ARG A 193 -14.69 -5.45 -11.92
C ARG A 193 -14.71 -6.04 -13.33
N VAL A 194 -14.19 -5.26 -14.27
CA VAL A 194 -14.00 -5.66 -15.67
C VAL A 194 -12.73 -6.50 -15.74
N MET A 195 -12.88 -7.74 -16.20
CA MET A 195 -11.80 -8.72 -16.33
C MET A 195 -11.32 -8.78 -17.77
N TYR A 196 -10.01 -8.76 -17.99
CA TYR A 196 -9.41 -8.87 -19.32
C TYR A 196 -8.11 -9.68 -19.29
N THR A 197 -7.77 -10.27 -20.43
CA THR A 197 -6.56 -11.07 -20.60
C THR A 197 -5.67 -10.50 -21.70
N ARG A 198 -4.36 -10.76 -21.58
CA ARG A 198 -3.37 -10.51 -22.63
C ARG A 198 -2.36 -11.65 -22.69
N GLU A 199 -1.81 -11.86 -23.88
CA GLU A 199 -0.75 -12.82 -24.12
C GLU A 199 0.49 -12.10 -24.66
N ASN A 200 1.68 -12.64 -24.35
CA ASN A 200 2.96 -12.17 -24.86
C ASN A 200 3.16 -10.65 -24.70
N ILE A 201 2.90 -10.16 -23.49
CA ILE A 201 2.94 -8.73 -23.17
C ILE A 201 4.17 -8.42 -22.33
N LYS A 202 4.89 -7.35 -22.69
CA LYS A 202 6.01 -6.84 -21.92
C LYS A 202 5.55 -5.77 -20.94
N GLY A 203 6.14 -5.76 -19.76
CA GLY A 203 5.86 -4.73 -18.77
C GLY A 203 6.50 -5.00 -17.43
N THR A 204 5.93 -4.34 -16.43
CA THR A 204 6.38 -4.35 -15.04
C THR A 204 5.20 -4.68 -14.13
N LEU A 205 5.36 -5.69 -13.27
CA LEU A 205 4.50 -5.89 -12.11
C LEU A 205 5.14 -5.22 -10.89
N VAL A 206 4.30 -4.50 -10.15
CA VAL A 206 4.61 -3.97 -8.82
C VAL A 206 3.76 -4.71 -7.82
N GLY A 207 4.39 -5.29 -6.80
CA GLY A 207 3.72 -6.15 -5.83
C GLY A 207 4.01 -5.80 -4.39
N LEU A 208 3.05 -6.11 -3.53
CA LEU A 208 3.17 -6.05 -2.08
C LEU A 208 2.66 -7.35 -1.47
N PHE A 209 3.44 -7.93 -0.55
CA PHE A 209 2.95 -8.89 0.43
C PHE A 209 2.72 -8.18 1.77
N THR A 210 1.54 -8.42 2.33
CA THR A 210 1.16 -7.93 3.66
C THR A 210 0.74 -9.09 4.56
N PRO A 211 1.27 -9.19 5.81
CA PRO A 211 0.82 -10.18 6.78
C PRO A 211 -0.66 -10.06 7.15
N ASP A 212 -1.35 -11.20 7.33
CA ASP A 212 -2.79 -11.23 7.63
C ASP A 212 -3.17 -10.43 8.90
N TYR A 213 -2.30 -10.35 9.92
CA TYR A 213 -2.61 -9.69 11.20
C TYR A 213 -2.81 -8.17 11.11
N ILE A 214 -2.37 -7.53 10.01
CA ILE A 214 -2.45 -6.08 9.82
C ILE A 214 -3.42 -5.67 8.70
N GLY A 215 -4.29 -6.60 8.27
CA GLY A 215 -5.18 -6.45 7.11
C GLY A 215 -6.08 -5.20 7.13
N ASN A 216 -6.49 -4.74 8.31
CA ASN A 216 -7.32 -3.53 8.45
C ASN A 216 -6.53 -2.22 8.21
N VAL A 217 -5.20 -2.27 8.13
CA VAL A 217 -4.33 -1.14 7.81
C VAL A 217 -3.87 -1.19 6.37
N VAL A 218 -3.36 -2.34 5.92
CA VAL A 218 -2.89 -2.59 4.54
C VAL A 218 -3.50 -3.90 4.05
N ILE A 219 -3.91 -3.97 2.78
CA ILE A 219 -4.61 -5.14 2.23
C ILE A 219 -3.72 -6.40 2.38
N PRO A 220 -4.22 -7.49 3.01
CA PRO A 220 -3.42 -8.68 3.32
C PRO A 220 -3.20 -9.59 2.11
N GLY A 221 -2.11 -10.36 2.17
CA GLY A 221 -1.71 -11.30 1.12
C GLY A 221 -0.85 -10.66 0.05
N MET A 222 -0.71 -11.37 -1.07
CA MET A 222 -0.05 -10.87 -2.27
C MET A 222 -1.02 -9.95 -3.03
N HIS A 223 -0.57 -8.77 -3.43
CA HIS A 223 -1.32 -7.76 -4.18
C HIS A 223 -0.42 -7.17 -5.27
N PHE A 224 -0.79 -7.33 -6.54
CA PHE A 224 0.03 -6.90 -7.68
C PHE A 224 -0.77 -6.04 -8.65
N HIS A 225 -0.16 -4.96 -9.14
CA HIS A 225 -0.65 -4.20 -10.30
C HIS A 225 0.38 -4.27 -11.44
N PHE A 226 -0.10 -4.15 -12.68
CA PHE A 226 0.69 -4.24 -13.91
C PHE A 226 0.72 -2.91 -14.68
N LEU A 227 1.85 -2.63 -15.32
CA LEU A 227 2.07 -1.55 -16.30
C LEU A 227 2.76 -2.15 -17.54
N SER A 228 2.17 -2.01 -18.72
CA SER A 228 2.80 -2.43 -19.98
C SER A 228 4.00 -1.54 -20.34
N GLU A 229 4.98 -2.11 -21.05
CA GLU A 229 6.20 -1.40 -21.48
C GLU A 229 5.91 -0.23 -22.42
N ASP A 230 4.86 -0.35 -23.24
CA ASP A 230 4.41 0.69 -24.18
C ASP A 230 3.45 1.71 -23.55
N ILE A 231 3.12 1.57 -22.26
CA ILE A 231 2.22 2.46 -21.51
C ILE A 231 0.86 2.58 -22.21
N THR A 232 0.30 1.44 -22.62
CA THR A 232 -1.05 1.37 -23.23
C THR A 232 -2.03 0.55 -22.40
N LEU A 233 -1.53 -0.33 -21.53
CA LEU A 233 -2.34 -1.21 -20.72
C LEU A 233 -1.80 -1.37 -19.30
N GLY A 234 -2.69 -1.48 -18.32
CA GLY A 234 -2.38 -1.94 -16.97
C GLY A 234 -3.49 -2.79 -16.38
N GLY A 235 -3.40 -3.09 -15.09
CA GLY A 235 -4.52 -3.60 -14.29
C GLY A 235 -4.09 -4.21 -12.97
N HIS A 236 -5.07 -4.52 -12.11
CA HIS A 236 -4.89 -5.37 -10.94
C HIS A 236 -4.70 -6.82 -11.38
N LEU A 237 -3.66 -7.50 -10.92
CA LEU A 237 -3.34 -8.87 -11.37
C LEU A 237 -4.32 -9.89 -10.77
N GLU A 238 -4.88 -10.73 -11.64
CA GLU A 238 -5.76 -11.84 -11.25
C GLU A 238 -5.15 -13.20 -11.58
N ASP A 239 -4.38 -13.30 -12.65
CA ASP A 239 -3.67 -14.54 -13.01
C ASP A 239 -2.47 -14.27 -13.93
N ILE A 240 -1.51 -15.19 -13.99
CA ILE A 240 -0.22 -14.98 -14.64
C ILE A 240 0.42 -16.27 -15.13
N LYS A 241 1.12 -16.21 -16.26
CA LYS A 241 2.05 -17.24 -16.73
C LYS A 241 3.30 -16.62 -17.35
N PHE A 242 4.46 -17.17 -17.02
CA PHE A 242 5.73 -16.88 -17.69
C PHE A 242 6.74 -18.01 -17.51
N ASP A 243 7.66 -18.14 -18.47
CA ASP A 243 8.65 -19.21 -18.44
C ASP A 243 9.82 -18.89 -17.52
N LYS A 244 10.35 -17.66 -17.57
CA LYS A 244 11.52 -17.24 -16.78
C LYS A 244 11.59 -15.72 -16.67
N LEU A 245 11.58 -15.19 -15.43
CA LEU A 245 11.73 -13.76 -15.16
C LEU A 245 12.63 -13.52 -13.95
N GLN A 246 13.26 -12.33 -13.91
CA GLN A 246 13.92 -11.84 -12.70
C GLN A 246 12.91 -11.12 -11.81
N VAL A 247 13.01 -11.37 -10.52
CA VAL A 247 12.21 -10.73 -9.48
C VAL A 247 13.15 -10.02 -8.52
N GLU A 248 12.91 -8.73 -8.35
CA GLU A 248 13.54 -7.91 -7.32
C GLU A 248 12.67 -7.91 -6.07
N ILE A 249 13.28 -8.07 -4.89
CA ILE A 249 12.60 -8.27 -3.62
C ILE A 249 13.21 -7.36 -2.55
N GLN A 250 12.34 -6.76 -1.75
CA GLN A 250 12.72 -5.98 -0.57
C GLN A 250 11.84 -6.34 0.62
N GLU A 251 12.45 -6.78 1.71
CA GLU A 251 11.77 -6.96 3.00
C GLU A 251 11.59 -5.59 3.67
N ILE A 252 10.42 -5.36 4.25
CA ILE A 252 10.03 -4.09 4.85
C ILE A 252 9.42 -4.36 6.23
N ASN A 253 9.84 -3.60 7.24
CA ASN A 253 9.49 -3.86 8.64
C ASN A 253 8.92 -2.63 9.38
N GLN A 254 8.60 -1.56 8.66
CA GLN A 254 7.92 -0.37 9.19
C GLN A 254 6.70 -0.02 8.35
N VAL A 255 5.71 0.57 8.99
CA VAL A 255 4.52 1.16 8.36
C VAL A 255 4.41 2.60 8.83
N ASN A 256 4.32 3.52 7.87
CA ASN A 256 3.89 4.89 8.07
C ASN A 256 2.47 5.04 7.52
N LEU A 257 1.50 5.27 8.40
CA LEU A 257 0.09 5.41 8.03
C LEU A 257 -0.33 6.88 8.09
N GLN A 258 -0.65 7.45 6.93
CA GLN A 258 -1.28 8.76 6.83
C GLN A 258 -2.81 8.60 6.84
N LEU A 259 -3.47 9.29 7.78
CA LEU A 259 -4.93 9.28 7.91
C LEU A 259 -5.58 10.37 7.04
N PRO A 260 -6.65 10.06 6.29
CA PRO A 260 -7.41 11.04 5.53
C PRO A 260 -7.92 12.18 6.41
N GLN A 261 -7.93 13.40 5.87
CA GLN A 261 -8.58 14.54 6.53
C GLN A 261 -9.97 14.82 5.97
N THR A 262 -10.51 13.95 5.11
CA THR A 262 -11.87 14.05 4.56
C THR A 262 -12.94 13.97 5.66
N GLU A 263 -14.04 14.72 5.51
CA GLU A 263 -15.11 14.79 6.51
C GLU A 263 -15.68 13.40 6.85
N LYS A 264 -15.90 12.58 5.82
CA LYS A 264 -16.47 11.23 5.95
C LYS A 264 -15.58 10.32 6.79
N PHE A 265 -14.26 10.34 6.59
CA PHE A 265 -13.33 9.55 7.40
C PHE A 265 -13.31 10.00 8.87
N ARG A 266 -13.31 11.32 9.13
CA ARG A 266 -13.26 11.86 10.49
C ARG A 266 -14.52 11.59 11.31
N ASN A 267 -15.68 11.50 10.65
CA ASN A 267 -16.99 11.45 11.32
C ASN A 267 -17.65 10.06 11.33
N LYS A 268 -17.20 9.11 10.49
CA LYS A 268 -17.80 7.78 10.42
C LYS A 268 -17.18 6.82 11.45
N THR A 269 -18.03 6.15 12.23
CA THR A 269 -17.58 5.04 13.08
C THR A 269 -17.13 3.86 12.22
N LEU A 270 -15.83 3.53 12.28
CA LEU A 270 -15.24 2.44 11.51
C LEU A 270 -15.47 1.09 12.20
N LYS A 271 -15.98 0.12 11.43
CA LYS A 271 -16.08 -1.28 11.87
C LYS A 271 -14.95 -2.09 11.24
N GLN A 272 -14.15 -2.75 12.07
CA GLN A 272 -13.16 -3.71 11.59
C GLN A 272 -13.85 -4.89 10.92
N GLY A 273 -13.18 -5.49 9.94
CA GLY A 273 -13.69 -6.65 9.22
C GLY A 273 -12.57 -7.50 8.65
N ALA A 274 -12.95 -8.66 8.12
CA ALA A 274 -12.06 -9.43 7.26
C ALA A 274 -11.81 -8.60 6.00
N SER A 275 -10.55 -8.24 5.76
CA SER A 275 -10.15 -7.54 4.54
C SER A 275 -10.12 -8.53 3.39
N PRO A 276 -10.57 -8.15 2.18
CA PRO A 276 -10.41 -9.01 1.01
C PRO A 276 -8.91 -9.29 0.82
N LYS A 277 -8.55 -10.54 0.53
CA LYS A 277 -7.22 -10.85 0.00
C LYS A 277 -7.19 -10.37 -1.46
N ALA A 278 -6.07 -9.82 -1.90
CA ALA A 278 -5.90 -9.30 -3.26
C ALA A 278 -5.73 -10.41 -4.32
N THR A 279 -6.52 -11.49 -4.27
CA THR A 279 -6.36 -12.68 -5.13
C THR A 279 -7.67 -13.26 -5.67
N ALA A 280 -7.54 -14.04 -6.76
CA ALA A 280 -8.60 -14.52 -7.67
C ALA A 280 -9.60 -15.58 -7.15
N LYS A 281 -9.71 -15.82 -5.83
CA LYS A 281 -10.79 -16.69 -5.30
C LYS A 281 -11.50 -16.02 -4.14
N GLN A 282 -12.53 -15.22 -4.47
CA GLN A 282 -13.58 -14.82 -3.54
C GLN A 282 -14.78 -15.78 -3.56
N ASN A 283 -14.86 -16.73 -4.49
CA ASN A 283 -16.00 -17.66 -4.54
C ASN A 283 -15.70 -18.98 -3.83
N GLY A 284 -15.98 -18.97 -2.52
CA GLY A 284 -16.43 -20.16 -1.81
C GLY A 284 -17.89 -20.46 -2.14
N LYS A 285 -18.19 -20.78 -3.40
CA LYS A 285 -19.37 -21.53 -3.87
C LYS A 285 -19.04 -22.21 -5.20
#